data_AF-A0AAE1G7D0-F1
#
_entry.id   AF-A0AAE1G7D0-F1
#
_cell.length_a   1.000
_cell.length_b   1.000
_cell.length_c   1.000
_cell.angle_alpha   90.00
_cell.angle_beta   90.00
_cell.angle_gamma   90.00
#
_symmetry.space_group_name_H-M   'P 1'
#
loop_
_entity.id
_entity.type
_entity.pdbx_description
1 polymer ?
#
loop_
_entity_poly.entity_id
_entity_poly.type
_entity_poly.pdbx_seq_one_letter_code
_entity_poly.pdbx_strand_id
1 'polypeptide(L)'
;MWREILVSHSRITMTSDIKQLENPTIPAGAIANFYCPSSCLRMGWCKIWCSHPSTNPTHCILANSIVMPKYIELNTADAITCYTAGEVQDLATNVLIAAAGAQAPWFPNKRKENLVDGIYNYQEDDHFSTATAFAENWFLIDFTENVMISQVLLFAPNNQFADKLFYDLEVRVGNVTVTSKAELAAYDLFGAFPGQAYPGQVVDLKSAESVSCRFLGVQKMTQDWFEFEVAHIEVY
;
A
#
# COMPACT_ATOMS: atom_id res chain seq x y z
N MET A 1 0.26 -14.32 -12.47
CA MET A 1 0.33 -15.58 -11.70
C MET A 1 0.05 -15.27 -10.23
N TRP A 2 -0.70 -16.07 -9.47
CA TRP A 2 -0.94 -15.83 -8.02
C TRP A 2 0.29 -16.21 -7.19
N ARG A 3 0.61 -15.43 -6.15
CA ARG A 3 1.72 -15.71 -5.22
C ARG A 3 1.22 -15.88 -3.80
N GLU A 4 1.77 -16.85 -3.08
CA GLU A 4 1.46 -17.15 -1.68
C GLU A 4 2.15 -16.15 -0.73
N ILE A 5 1.42 -15.72 0.30
CA ILE A 5 1.84 -14.81 1.38
C ILE A 5 1.08 -15.19 2.67
N LEU A 6 1.65 -14.84 3.83
CA LEU A 6 0.98 -15.04 5.13
C LEU A 6 0.49 -13.71 5.67
N VAL A 7 -0.79 -13.60 6.03
CA VAL A 7 -1.36 -12.32 6.53
C VAL A 7 -2.24 -12.57 7.75
N SER A 8 -2.21 -11.69 8.74
CA SER A 8 -3.16 -11.74 9.87
C SER A 8 -4.58 -11.46 9.40
N HIS A 9 -5.53 -12.28 9.88
CA HIS A 9 -6.95 -12.06 9.68
C HIS A 9 -7.43 -10.70 10.21
N SER A 10 -6.81 -10.15 11.27
CA SER A 10 -7.20 -8.86 11.84
C SER A 10 -6.75 -7.65 11.02
N ARG A 11 -5.68 -7.78 10.22
CA ARG A 11 -5.22 -6.71 9.32
C ARG A 11 -5.99 -6.63 8.01
N ILE A 12 -6.60 -7.74 7.61
CA ILE A 12 -7.57 -7.77 6.52
C ILE A 12 -8.96 -7.74 7.16
N THR A 13 -9.34 -6.59 7.73
CA THR A 13 -10.69 -6.44 8.30
C THR A 13 -11.72 -6.63 7.19
N MET A 14 -12.44 -7.76 7.23
CA MET A 14 -13.43 -8.08 6.21
C MET A 14 -14.71 -7.30 6.47
N THR A 15 -15.07 -6.38 5.57
CA THR A 15 -16.43 -5.86 5.54
C THR A 15 -17.38 -6.99 5.14
N SER A 16 -18.27 -7.33 6.07
CA SER A 16 -18.94 -8.62 6.22
C SER A 16 -20.22 -8.76 5.40
N ASP A 17 -20.21 -8.43 4.11
CA ASP A 17 -21.37 -8.65 3.24
C ASP A 17 -21.13 -9.76 2.21
N ILE A 18 -20.91 -10.99 2.68
CA ILE A 18 -21.09 -12.19 1.84
C ILE A 18 -21.90 -13.23 2.61
N LYS A 19 -23.16 -13.35 2.19
CA LYS A 19 -24.08 -14.42 2.56
C LYS A 19 -23.38 -15.78 2.49
N GLN A 20 -23.34 -16.48 3.61
CA GLN A 20 -23.02 -17.90 3.66
C GLN A 20 -24.01 -18.64 2.75
N LEU A 21 -23.52 -19.23 1.66
CA LEU A 21 -24.26 -20.24 0.92
C LEU A 21 -23.94 -21.58 1.59
N GLU A 22 -24.94 -22.17 2.25
CA GLU A 22 -24.83 -23.48 2.88
C GLU A 22 -24.73 -24.62 1.83
N ASN A 23 -23.65 -25.40 1.97
CA ASN A 23 -23.44 -26.86 1.77
C ASN A 23 -23.89 -27.60 0.48
N PRO A 24 -23.02 -28.50 -0.05
CA PRO A 24 -23.01 -29.87 0.49
C PRO A 24 -21.63 -30.54 0.65
N THR A 25 -21.62 -31.59 1.49
CA THR A 25 -20.53 -32.52 1.82
C THR A 25 -19.95 -33.23 0.59
N ILE A 26 -18.62 -33.30 0.47
CA ILE A 26 -17.92 -34.13 -0.53
C ILE A 26 -16.93 -35.07 0.19
N PRO A 27 -16.94 -36.39 -0.13
CA PRO A 27 -16.16 -37.40 0.57
C PRO A 27 -14.68 -37.43 0.17
N ALA A 28 -13.88 -38.07 1.03
CA ALA A 28 -12.43 -38.14 0.98
C ALA A 28 -11.89 -38.73 -0.34
N GLY A 29 -10.96 -38.00 -0.95
CA GLY A 29 -10.27 -38.39 -2.18
C GLY A 29 -10.59 -37.47 -3.36
N ALA A 30 -10.41 -36.15 -3.22
CA ALA A 30 -10.52 -35.23 -4.34
C ALA A 30 -9.47 -34.12 -4.20
N ILE A 31 -8.70 -33.96 -5.28
CA ILE A 31 -7.87 -32.80 -5.57
C ILE A 31 -8.77 -31.57 -5.39
N ALA A 32 -8.53 -30.78 -4.34
CA ALA A 32 -9.39 -29.64 -4.02
C ALA A 32 -9.31 -28.62 -5.16
N ASN A 33 -10.40 -28.54 -5.94
CA ASN A 33 -10.57 -27.54 -6.99
C ASN A 33 -10.45 -26.15 -6.37
N PHE A 34 -9.40 -25.42 -6.77
CA PHE A 34 -9.14 -24.03 -6.39
C PHE A 34 -10.23 -23.10 -6.96
N TYR A 35 -11.39 -23.00 -6.31
CA TYR A 35 -12.45 -22.06 -6.69
C TYR A 35 -12.04 -20.60 -6.46
N CYS A 36 -11.21 -20.35 -5.46
CA CYS A 36 -10.92 -19.03 -4.93
C CYS A 36 -10.17 -18.10 -5.88
N PRO A 37 -9.09 -18.52 -6.57
CA PRO A 37 -8.47 -17.69 -7.58
C PRO A 37 -9.46 -17.37 -8.71
N SER A 38 -10.33 -18.32 -9.10
CA SER A 38 -11.33 -18.07 -10.14
C SER A 38 -12.42 -17.07 -9.70
N SER A 39 -12.89 -17.16 -8.44
CA SER A 39 -13.85 -16.22 -7.86
C SER A 39 -13.25 -14.83 -7.72
N CYS A 40 -12.00 -14.74 -7.27
CA CYS A 40 -11.28 -13.49 -7.16
C CYS A 40 -11.08 -12.84 -8.53
N LEU A 41 -10.64 -13.59 -9.55
CA LEU A 41 -10.50 -13.07 -10.93
C LEU A 41 -11.83 -12.59 -11.54
N ARG A 42 -12.98 -13.10 -11.09
CA ARG A 42 -14.31 -12.64 -11.55
C ARG A 42 -14.73 -11.32 -10.90
N MET A 43 -14.14 -10.96 -9.77
CA MET A 43 -14.42 -9.73 -9.04
C MET A 43 -13.34 -8.71 -9.39
N GLY A 44 -13.67 -7.66 -10.13
CA GLY A 44 -12.68 -6.65 -10.57
C GLY A 44 -11.96 -5.93 -9.40
N TRP A 45 -12.57 -5.94 -8.22
CA TRP A 45 -12.03 -5.43 -6.97
C TRP A 45 -11.18 -6.45 -6.20
N CYS A 46 -11.33 -7.75 -6.45
CA CYS A 46 -10.60 -8.75 -5.68
C CYS A 46 -9.15 -8.82 -6.16
N LYS A 47 -8.23 -8.47 -5.25
CA LYS A 47 -6.78 -8.53 -5.47
C LYS A 47 -6.09 -9.57 -4.58
N ILE A 48 -6.79 -10.03 -3.55
CA ILE A 48 -6.32 -11.04 -2.61
C ILE A 48 -7.44 -12.03 -2.30
N TRP A 49 -7.07 -13.30 -2.18
CA TRP A 49 -7.92 -14.30 -1.55
C TRP A 49 -7.12 -15.10 -0.53
N CYS A 50 -7.76 -15.52 0.56
CA CYS A 50 -7.11 -16.27 1.61
C CYS A 50 -7.86 -17.57 1.91
N SER A 51 -7.10 -18.58 2.31
CA SER A 51 -7.58 -19.86 2.82
C SER A 51 -7.10 -20.02 4.26
N HIS A 52 -8.02 -20.35 5.17
CA HIS A 52 -7.68 -20.61 6.56
C HIS A 52 -7.26 -22.09 6.71
N PRO A 53 -6.12 -22.42 7.33
CA PRO A 53 -5.64 -23.81 7.44
C PRO A 53 -6.59 -24.75 8.19
N SER A 54 -7.38 -24.21 9.13
CA SER A 54 -8.32 -24.98 9.96
C SER A 54 -9.74 -25.09 9.40
N THR A 55 -10.07 -24.39 8.31
CA THR A 55 -11.39 -24.53 7.66
C THR A 55 -11.26 -25.37 6.40
N ASN A 56 -12.30 -26.15 6.12
CA ASN A 56 -12.44 -26.95 4.91
C ASN A 56 -12.05 -26.09 3.67
N PRO A 57 -11.25 -26.59 2.69
CA PRO A 57 -10.76 -25.84 1.52
C PRO A 57 -11.83 -25.16 0.64
N THR A 58 -13.10 -25.26 1.00
CA THR A 58 -14.25 -24.61 0.37
C THR A 58 -14.51 -23.19 0.86
N HIS A 59 -13.94 -22.75 1.98
CA HIS A 59 -14.15 -21.41 2.52
C HIS A 59 -12.99 -20.48 2.15
N CYS A 60 -13.25 -19.55 1.24
CA CYS A 60 -12.29 -18.52 0.88
C CYS A 60 -12.74 -17.14 1.27
N ILE A 61 -11.78 -16.43 1.83
CA ILE A 61 -11.84 -15.05 2.26
C ILE A 61 -11.42 -14.22 1.05
N LEU A 62 -12.35 -13.51 0.42
CA LEU A 62 -12.02 -12.56 -0.64
C LEU A 62 -11.93 -11.18 -0.01
N ALA A 63 -10.88 -10.42 -0.34
CA ALA A 63 -10.77 -9.06 0.14
C ALA A 63 -10.40 -8.10 -0.98
N ASN A 64 -10.78 -6.85 -0.75
CA ASN A 64 -10.45 -5.72 -1.59
C ASN A 64 -9.15 -5.05 -1.13
N SER A 65 -8.22 -5.85 -0.61
CA SER A 65 -6.91 -5.40 -0.17
C SER A 65 -5.85 -5.94 -1.12
N ILE A 66 -4.77 -5.18 -1.28
CA ILE A 66 -3.55 -5.65 -1.93
C ILE A 66 -2.56 -5.91 -0.81
N VAL A 67 -2.00 -7.12 -0.79
CA VAL A 67 -0.87 -7.42 0.07
C VAL A 67 0.31 -7.78 -0.82
N MET A 68 1.45 -7.13 -0.59
CA MET A 68 2.59 -7.24 -1.48
C MET A 68 3.34 -8.56 -1.32
N PRO A 69 3.92 -9.10 -2.41
CA PRO A 69 4.76 -10.29 -2.34
C PRO A 69 5.87 -10.11 -1.30
N LYS A 70 6.10 -11.14 -0.47
CA LYS A 70 7.06 -11.15 0.66
C LYS A 70 6.62 -10.37 1.91
N TYR A 71 5.35 -9.98 2.03
CA TYR A 71 4.81 -9.59 3.33
C TYR A 71 5.03 -10.71 4.36
N ILE A 72 5.55 -10.34 5.54
CA ILE A 72 5.81 -11.26 6.65
C ILE A 72 4.89 -10.87 7.80
N GLU A 73 3.92 -11.73 8.09
CA GLU A 73 3.11 -11.57 9.29
C GLU A 73 3.98 -11.80 10.54
N LEU A 74 4.07 -10.78 11.39
CA LEU A 74 4.85 -10.85 12.63
C LEU A 74 4.12 -11.64 13.73
N ASN A 75 2.77 -11.72 13.66
CA ASN A 75 1.95 -12.48 14.59
C ASN A 75 1.35 -13.74 13.92
N THR A 76 1.99 -14.89 14.10
CA THR A 76 1.57 -16.14 13.47
C THR A 76 0.35 -16.79 14.13
N ALA A 77 -0.12 -16.30 15.28
CA ALA A 77 -1.21 -16.95 16.02
C ALA A 77 -2.54 -16.99 15.24
N ASP A 78 -2.78 -15.96 14.41
CA ASP A 78 -3.99 -15.79 13.59
C ASP A 78 -3.67 -15.58 12.09
N ALA A 79 -2.50 -16.04 11.65
CA ALA A 79 -2.07 -15.90 10.26
C ALA A 79 -2.82 -16.87 9.35
N ILE A 80 -3.34 -16.35 8.24
CA ILE A 80 -3.96 -17.12 7.16
C ILE A 80 -3.06 -17.10 5.92
N THR A 81 -3.13 -18.18 5.13
CA THR A 81 -2.44 -18.22 3.83
C THR A 81 -3.26 -17.44 2.83
N CYS A 82 -2.69 -16.35 2.34
CA CYS A 82 -3.29 -15.51 1.31
C CYS A 82 -2.53 -15.63 0.00
N TYR A 83 -3.21 -15.30 -1.07
CA TYR A 83 -2.67 -15.27 -2.41
C TYR A 83 -3.02 -13.93 -3.05
N THR A 84 -2.00 -13.24 -3.56
CA THR A 84 -2.10 -11.90 -4.17
C THR A 84 -1.81 -11.95 -5.66
N ALA A 85 -2.46 -11.06 -6.41
CA ALA A 85 -2.19 -10.85 -7.82
C ALA A 85 -1.12 -9.74 -7.98
N GLY A 86 0.14 -10.14 -8.15
CA GLY A 86 1.26 -9.21 -8.36
C GLY A 86 2.52 -9.94 -8.81
N GLU A 87 3.05 -9.59 -9.98
CA GLU A 87 4.24 -10.26 -10.55
C GLU A 87 5.55 -9.55 -10.20
N VAL A 88 5.49 -8.22 -10.02
CA VAL A 88 6.65 -7.36 -9.81
C VAL A 88 6.86 -7.15 -8.30
N GLN A 89 8.12 -7.23 -7.88
CA GLN A 89 8.50 -6.94 -6.50
C GLN A 89 8.41 -5.44 -6.28
N ASP A 90 7.59 -5.03 -5.31
CA ASP A 90 7.65 -3.67 -4.78
C ASP A 90 8.90 -3.50 -3.91
N LEU A 91 9.66 -2.46 -4.24
CA LEU A 91 10.89 -2.07 -3.58
C LEU A 91 10.61 -1.25 -2.31
N ALA A 92 9.40 -0.70 -2.13
CA ALA A 92 9.03 0.08 -0.96
C ALA A 92 8.57 -0.78 0.23
N THR A 93 8.07 -1.99 0.01
CA THR A 93 7.63 -2.86 1.10
C THR A 93 8.75 -3.16 2.11
N ASN A 94 8.49 -2.91 3.39
CA ASN A 94 9.38 -3.07 4.56
C ASN A 94 10.66 -2.20 4.54
N VAL A 95 10.71 -1.15 3.73
CA VAL A 95 11.83 -0.19 3.77
C VAL A 95 11.71 0.78 4.93
N LEU A 96 12.80 1.50 5.20
CA LEU A 96 12.83 2.52 6.25
C LEU A 96 12.24 3.84 5.75
N ILE A 97 11.29 4.40 6.49
CA ILE A 97 10.94 5.83 6.37
C ILE A 97 11.95 6.64 7.20
N ALA A 98 13.02 7.07 6.54
CA ALA A 98 14.18 7.74 7.13
C ALA A 98 13.83 9.12 7.71
N ALA A 99 12.90 9.82 7.06
CA ALA A 99 12.38 11.09 7.55
C ALA A 99 10.92 11.26 7.12
N ALA A 100 10.16 11.99 7.93
CA ALA A 100 8.84 12.50 7.61
C ALA A 100 8.67 13.83 8.34
N GLY A 101 7.64 14.61 7.99
CA GLY A 101 7.29 15.82 8.73
C GLY A 101 7.39 15.60 10.24
N ALA A 102 8.05 16.53 10.95
CA ALA A 102 8.58 16.32 12.31
C ALA A 102 7.53 16.04 13.42
N GLN A 103 6.24 16.01 13.09
CA GLN A 103 5.14 15.89 14.04
C GLN A 103 4.37 14.58 13.81
N ALA A 104 3.93 13.96 14.90
CA ALA A 104 3.12 12.74 14.86
C ALA A 104 1.71 13.03 14.33
N PRO A 105 1.10 12.10 13.56
CA PRO A 105 -0.26 12.26 13.03
C PRO A 105 -1.27 12.55 14.14
N TRP A 106 -2.32 13.32 13.83
CA TRP A 106 -3.44 13.53 14.76
C TRP A 106 -4.07 12.20 15.18
N PHE A 107 -4.24 11.30 14.21
CA PHE A 107 -4.77 9.96 14.42
C PHE A 107 -3.60 8.98 14.62
N PRO A 108 -3.44 8.34 15.79
CA PRO A 108 -2.29 7.49 16.08
C PRO A 108 -2.12 6.30 15.12
N ASN A 109 -3.20 5.85 14.50
CA ASN A 109 -3.17 4.76 13.52
C ASN A 109 -2.61 5.20 12.18
N LYS A 110 -2.63 6.51 11.86
CA LYS A 110 -2.19 7.05 10.56
C LYS A 110 -0.68 7.26 10.44
N ARG A 111 0.08 6.25 10.86
CA ARG A 111 1.53 6.30 11.03
C ARG A 111 2.29 6.09 9.72
N LYS A 112 3.55 6.52 9.67
CA LYS A 112 4.40 6.44 8.47
C LYS A 112 4.68 5.01 8.02
N GLU A 113 4.62 4.05 8.94
CA GLU A 113 4.84 2.63 8.64
C GLU A 113 3.78 2.07 7.69
N ASN A 114 2.58 2.65 7.65
CA ASN A 114 1.51 2.21 6.75
C ASN A 114 1.82 2.50 5.26
N LEU A 115 2.75 3.42 4.96
CA LEU A 115 3.20 3.66 3.59
C LEU A 115 3.84 2.42 2.97
N VAL A 116 4.52 1.63 3.79
CA VAL A 116 5.51 0.63 3.37
C VAL A 116 5.28 -0.73 4.03
N ASP A 117 4.16 -0.93 4.72
CA ASP A 117 3.86 -2.21 5.36
C ASP A 117 3.40 -3.29 4.36
N GLY A 118 3.31 -2.94 3.08
CA GLY A 118 2.89 -3.82 2.00
C GLY A 118 1.42 -4.20 2.06
N ILE A 119 0.58 -3.49 2.82
CA ILE A 119 -0.87 -3.69 2.87
C ILE A 119 -1.56 -2.40 2.45
N TYR A 120 -2.36 -2.47 1.39
CA TYR A 120 -3.28 -1.41 1.02
C TYR A 120 -4.71 -1.92 1.09
N ASN A 121 -5.54 -1.25 1.90
CA ASN A 121 -6.96 -1.53 2.01
C ASN A 121 -7.76 -0.21 1.92
N TYR A 122 -9.08 -0.33 1.95
CA TYR A 122 -9.99 0.83 1.87
C TYR A 122 -10.33 1.44 3.25
N GLN A 123 -9.63 1.03 4.32
CA GLN A 123 -9.89 1.53 5.67
C GLN A 123 -9.16 2.85 5.89
N GLU A 124 -9.92 3.90 6.23
CA GLU A 124 -9.38 5.26 6.39
C GLU A 124 -8.29 5.38 7.47
N ASP A 125 -8.27 4.46 8.44
CA ASP A 125 -7.34 4.45 9.57
C ASP A 125 -5.97 3.86 9.24
N ASP A 126 -5.85 3.12 8.13
CA ASP A 126 -4.62 2.42 7.71
C ASP A 126 -3.81 3.22 6.68
N HIS A 127 -4.01 4.53 6.59
CA HIS A 127 -3.25 5.42 5.73
C HIS A 127 -2.09 6.07 6.49
N PHE A 128 -1.16 6.73 5.80
CA PHE A 128 -0.29 7.72 6.42
C PHE A 128 -0.94 9.11 6.38
N SER A 129 -0.82 9.88 7.47
CA SER A 129 -1.13 11.31 7.49
C SER A 129 -0.03 12.10 8.17
N THR A 130 0.16 13.35 7.75
CA THR A 130 0.95 14.33 8.52
C THR A 130 0.15 14.89 9.69
N ALA A 131 0.85 15.37 10.73
CA ALA A 131 0.22 15.84 11.96
C ALA A 131 -0.79 16.97 11.79
N THR A 132 -0.41 17.94 10.96
CA THR A 132 -1.17 19.17 10.75
C THR A 132 -0.88 19.68 9.35
N ALA A 133 -1.80 20.49 8.84
CA ALA A 133 -1.63 21.19 7.58
C ALA A 133 -0.41 22.13 7.52
N PHE A 134 0.05 22.59 8.70
CA PHE A 134 1.21 23.46 8.83
C PHE A 134 2.52 22.71 9.00
N ALA A 135 2.45 21.38 9.16
CA ALA A 135 3.64 20.55 9.17
C ALA A 135 4.28 20.56 7.77
N GLU A 136 5.57 20.23 7.71
CA GLU A 136 6.18 19.95 6.42
C GLU A 136 5.54 18.68 5.83
N ASN A 137 4.76 18.84 4.77
CA ASN A 137 4.05 17.77 4.10
C ASN A 137 4.97 16.95 3.18
N TRP A 138 5.77 16.06 3.77
CA TRP A 138 6.70 15.19 3.04
C TRP A 138 7.07 13.92 3.82
N PHE A 139 7.63 12.96 3.11
CA PHE A 139 8.33 11.81 3.66
C PHE A 139 9.48 11.37 2.76
N LEU A 140 10.42 10.60 3.33
CA LEU A 140 11.62 10.08 2.69
C LEU A 140 11.74 8.58 2.94
N ILE A 141 11.75 7.82 1.86
CA ILE A 141 12.10 6.40 1.85
C ILE A 141 13.62 6.27 1.70
N ASP A 142 14.24 5.42 2.52
CA ASP A 142 15.62 4.96 2.36
C ASP A 142 15.61 3.47 1.99
N PHE A 143 16.04 3.16 0.77
CA PHE A 143 16.19 1.78 0.29
C PHE A 143 17.42 1.07 0.88
N THR A 144 18.21 1.75 1.72
CA THR A 144 19.48 1.32 2.34
C THR A 144 20.66 1.12 1.38
N GLU A 145 20.37 0.76 0.14
CA GLU A 145 21.29 0.64 -0.98
C GLU A 145 20.76 1.35 -2.23
N ASN A 146 21.60 1.48 -3.26
CA ASN A 146 21.15 2.02 -4.54
C ASN A 146 20.29 0.97 -5.26
N VAL A 147 19.08 1.36 -5.62
CA VAL A 147 18.13 0.57 -6.41
C VAL A 147 17.84 1.26 -7.74
N MET A 148 17.42 0.48 -8.73
CA MET A 148 16.92 1.00 -9.99
C MET A 148 15.40 1.10 -9.89
N ILE A 149 14.84 2.29 -10.10
CA ILE A 149 13.39 2.50 -10.10
C ILE A 149 12.95 3.05 -11.46
N SER A 150 11.78 2.64 -11.92
CA SER A 150 11.16 3.02 -13.18
C SER A 150 9.71 3.49 -13.01
N GLN A 151 9.07 3.11 -11.90
CA GLN A 151 7.69 3.44 -11.63
C GLN A 151 7.47 3.68 -10.13
N VAL A 152 6.62 4.67 -9.83
CA VAL A 152 6.14 4.97 -8.48
C VAL A 152 4.63 5.09 -8.54
N LEU A 153 3.93 4.28 -7.75
CA LEU A 153 2.49 4.36 -7.57
C LEU A 153 2.20 4.99 -6.21
N LEU A 154 1.40 6.06 -6.21
CA LEU A 154 0.90 6.68 -4.99
C LEU A 154 -0.61 6.47 -4.91
N PHE A 155 -1.09 5.96 -3.77
CA PHE A 155 -2.49 5.66 -3.55
C PHE A 155 -3.13 6.77 -2.72
N ALA A 156 -4.13 7.44 -3.31
CA ALA A 156 -4.92 8.45 -2.61
C ALA A 156 -5.80 7.79 -1.53
N PRO A 157 -6.08 8.51 -0.43
CA PRO A 157 -6.99 8.00 0.59
C PRO A 157 -8.37 7.74 -0.01
N ASN A 158 -9.02 6.65 0.39
CA ASN A 158 -10.39 6.36 -0.04
C ASN A 158 -11.43 7.04 0.86
N ASN A 159 -11.42 8.37 0.90
CA ASN A 159 -12.40 9.16 1.63
C ASN A 159 -12.82 10.40 0.83
N GLN A 160 -13.91 11.04 1.24
CA GLN A 160 -14.49 12.21 0.55
C GLN A 160 -13.61 13.48 0.55
N PHE A 161 -12.45 13.45 1.21
CA PHE A 161 -11.51 14.57 1.30
C PHE A 161 -10.21 14.32 0.52
N ALA A 162 -10.14 13.26 -0.30
CA ALA A 162 -8.97 12.93 -1.10
C ALA A 162 -8.47 14.10 -1.97
N ASP A 163 -9.39 14.92 -2.48
CA ASP A 163 -9.11 16.11 -3.29
C ASP A 163 -8.31 17.19 -2.55
N LYS A 164 -8.38 17.20 -1.22
CA LYS A 164 -7.71 18.17 -0.32
C LYS A 164 -6.49 17.58 0.37
N LEU A 165 -6.49 16.27 0.59
CA LEU A 165 -5.43 15.58 1.33
C LEU A 165 -4.33 15.05 0.40
N PHE A 166 -4.66 14.81 -0.88
CA PHE A 166 -3.77 14.23 -1.88
C PHE A 166 -3.86 15.04 -3.18
N TYR A 167 -2.99 16.05 -3.31
CA TYR A 167 -2.90 16.88 -4.50
C TYR A 167 -1.56 17.62 -4.57
N ASP A 168 -1.19 18.09 -5.76
CA ASP A 168 0.03 18.89 -5.99
C ASP A 168 1.29 18.25 -5.39
N LEU A 169 1.55 17.02 -5.80
CA LEU A 169 2.64 16.19 -5.28
C LEU A 169 3.83 16.17 -6.22
N GLU A 170 5.03 16.12 -5.66
CA GLU A 170 6.26 15.78 -6.36
C GLU A 170 6.87 14.51 -5.75
N VAL A 171 7.40 13.66 -6.63
CA VAL A 171 8.30 12.55 -6.26
C VAL A 171 9.68 12.90 -6.78
N ARG A 172 10.66 12.86 -5.89
CA ARG A 172 12.06 13.18 -6.18
C ARG A 172 12.98 12.07 -5.72
N VAL A 173 14.09 11.90 -6.41
CA VAL A 173 15.06 10.83 -6.14
C VAL A 173 16.46 11.37 -5.96
N GLY A 174 17.21 10.75 -5.06
CA GLY A 174 18.56 11.17 -4.74
C GLY A 174 19.40 10.08 -4.09
N ASN A 175 20.67 10.42 -3.85
CA ASN A 175 21.67 9.49 -3.30
C ASN A 175 22.31 10.00 -1.99
N VAL A 176 21.86 11.15 -1.49
CA VAL A 176 22.36 11.77 -0.25
C VAL A 176 21.21 11.94 0.72
N THR A 177 21.36 11.58 1.99
CA THR A 177 20.29 11.76 2.98
C THR A 177 19.92 13.23 3.13
N VAL A 178 18.64 13.52 3.26
CA VAL A 178 18.10 14.85 3.57
C VAL A 178 17.35 14.82 4.90
N THR A 179 17.31 15.95 5.58
CA THR A 179 16.69 16.08 6.92
C THR A 179 15.51 17.05 6.96
N SER A 180 15.24 17.75 5.85
CA SER A 180 14.15 18.73 5.75
C SER A 180 13.49 18.68 4.37
N LYS A 181 12.24 19.16 4.28
CA LYS A 181 11.53 19.29 2.99
C LYS A 181 12.32 20.14 1.99
N ALA A 182 12.94 21.23 2.45
CA ALA A 182 13.66 22.16 1.57
C ALA A 182 14.84 21.50 0.84
N GLU A 183 15.52 20.55 1.49
CA GLU A 183 16.64 19.82 0.91
C GLU A 183 16.23 18.86 -0.22
N LEU A 184 14.95 18.43 -0.28
CA LEU A 184 14.44 17.63 -1.41
C LEU A 184 14.55 18.38 -2.74
N ALA A 185 14.62 19.71 -2.74
CA ALA A 185 14.82 20.48 -3.98
C ALA A 185 16.16 20.17 -4.67
N ALA A 186 17.14 19.62 -3.95
CA ALA A 186 18.42 19.17 -4.51
C ALA A 186 18.35 17.78 -5.18
N TYR A 187 17.26 17.04 -4.98
CA TYR A 187 17.01 15.77 -5.66
C TYR A 187 16.44 15.98 -7.06
N ASP A 188 16.69 15.02 -7.94
CA ASP A 188 16.14 15.00 -9.29
C ASP A 188 14.65 14.73 -9.24
N LEU A 189 13.88 15.45 -10.06
CA LEU A 189 12.44 15.22 -10.18
C LEU A 189 12.20 13.89 -10.92
N PHE A 190 11.58 12.94 -10.23
CA PHE A 190 11.16 11.67 -10.83
C PHE A 190 9.80 11.80 -11.52
N GLY A 191 8.85 12.48 -10.87
CA GLY A 191 7.52 12.70 -11.40
C GLY A 191 6.71 13.67 -10.55
N ALA A 192 5.59 14.14 -11.09
CA ALA A 192 4.70 15.07 -10.40
C ALA A 192 3.23 14.76 -10.68
N PHE A 193 2.39 15.08 -9.71
CA PHE A 193 0.93 15.03 -9.81
C PHE A 193 0.36 16.40 -9.42
N PRO A 194 0.16 17.32 -10.38
CA PRO A 194 -0.29 18.67 -10.09
C PRO A 194 -1.80 18.76 -9.77
N GLY A 195 -2.55 17.69 -10.01
CA GLY A 195 -4.01 17.66 -9.87
C GLY A 195 -4.47 17.31 -8.46
N GLN A 196 -5.78 17.38 -8.27
CA GLN A 196 -6.46 16.85 -7.09
C GLN A 196 -6.88 15.39 -7.34
N ALA A 197 -6.68 14.53 -6.34
CA ALA A 197 -7.10 13.14 -6.46
C ALA A 197 -8.61 12.97 -6.21
N TYR A 198 -9.19 11.93 -6.82
CA TYR A 198 -10.47 11.39 -6.37
C TYR A 198 -10.26 10.25 -5.35
N PRO A 199 -11.28 9.88 -4.55
CA PRO A 199 -11.13 8.86 -3.51
C PRO A 199 -10.62 7.52 -4.07
N GLY A 200 -9.54 7.01 -3.49
CA GLY A 200 -8.92 5.75 -3.90
C GLY A 200 -8.22 5.79 -5.28
N GLN A 201 -7.94 6.98 -5.82
CA GLN A 201 -7.17 7.11 -7.06
C GLN A 201 -5.76 6.55 -6.89
N VAL A 202 -5.30 5.83 -7.91
CA VAL A 202 -3.88 5.47 -8.06
C VAL A 202 -3.23 6.45 -9.02
N VAL A 203 -2.20 7.15 -8.54
CA VAL A 203 -1.35 8.01 -9.35
C VAL A 203 -0.13 7.23 -9.79
N ASP A 204 -0.02 7.01 -11.10
CA ASP A 204 1.04 6.23 -11.75
C ASP A 204 2.09 7.16 -12.37
N LEU A 205 3.25 7.25 -11.73
CA LEU A 205 4.39 8.04 -12.19
C LEU A 205 5.44 7.12 -12.81
N LYS A 206 5.71 7.30 -14.10
CA LYS A 206 6.65 6.46 -14.86
C LYS A 206 7.79 7.28 -15.43
N SER A 207 8.99 6.75 -15.31
CA SER A 207 10.16 7.24 -16.04
C SER A 207 10.33 6.47 -17.36
N ALA A 208 10.89 7.13 -18.37
CA ALA A 208 11.24 6.47 -19.63
C ALA A 208 12.40 5.48 -19.47
N GLU A 209 13.31 5.77 -18.53
CA GLU A 209 14.48 4.94 -18.20
C GLU A 209 14.54 4.70 -16.70
N SER A 210 15.04 3.54 -16.28
CA SER A 210 15.24 3.27 -14.85
C SER A 210 16.28 4.23 -14.27
N VAL A 211 15.96 4.84 -13.13
CA VAL A 211 16.81 5.79 -12.41
C VAL A 211 17.45 5.10 -11.22
N SER A 212 18.77 5.24 -11.06
CA SER A 212 19.49 4.75 -9.89
C SER A 212 19.36 5.73 -8.73
N CYS A 213 18.79 5.29 -7.60
CA CYS A 213 18.67 6.10 -6.39
C CYS A 213 18.73 5.25 -5.12
N ARG A 214 19.12 5.86 -4.00
CA ARG A 214 18.94 5.28 -2.66
C ARG A 214 17.75 5.87 -1.90
N PHE A 215 17.42 7.13 -2.19
CA PHE A 215 16.35 7.84 -1.50
C PHE A 215 15.26 8.25 -2.47
N LEU A 216 14.01 8.08 -2.04
CA LEU A 216 12.82 8.58 -2.72
C LEU A 216 12.07 9.49 -1.74
N GLY A 217 11.95 10.76 -2.11
CA GLY A 217 11.19 11.75 -1.38
C GLY A 217 9.86 12.01 -2.05
N VAL A 218 8.79 12.11 -1.26
CA VAL A 218 7.48 12.56 -1.72
C VAL A 218 7.11 13.80 -0.94
N GLN A 219 6.66 14.84 -1.63
CA GLN A 219 6.27 16.09 -0.99
C GLN A 219 5.01 16.68 -1.63
N LYS A 220 4.15 17.26 -0.80
CA LYS A 220 3.07 18.15 -1.25
C LYS A 220 3.65 19.55 -1.43
N MET A 221 3.54 20.12 -2.61
CA MET A 221 4.17 21.39 -2.96
C MET A 221 3.40 22.58 -2.39
N THR A 222 2.07 22.54 -2.50
CA THR A 222 1.19 23.54 -1.89
C THR A 222 1.21 23.44 -0.36
N GLN A 223 1.45 24.58 0.28
CA GLN A 223 1.24 24.75 1.72
C GLN A 223 -0.16 25.32 1.95
N ASP A 224 -1.03 24.56 2.61
CA ASP A 224 -2.42 24.91 2.84
C ASP A 224 -2.90 24.51 4.24
N TRP A 225 -4.22 24.47 4.44
CA TRP A 225 -4.89 24.12 5.70
C TRP A 225 -5.31 22.65 5.78
N PHE A 226 -4.83 21.81 4.86
CA PHE A 226 -5.09 20.37 4.87
C PHE A 226 -3.83 19.55 5.11
N GLU A 227 -3.99 18.48 5.87
CA GLU A 227 -2.97 17.45 6.05
C GLU A 227 -2.57 16.84 4.69
N PHE A 228 -1.44 16.15 4.67
CA PHE A 228 -1.02 15.33 3.55
C PHE A 228 -1.25 13.87 3.91
N GLU A 229 -2.14 13.21 3.17
CA GLU A 229 -2.43 11.79 3.34
C GLU A 229 -2.02 10.99 2.11
N VAL A 230 -1.41 9.84 2.34
CA VAL A 230 -1.12 8.82 1.32
C VAL A 230 -1.51 7.48 1.90
N ALA A 231 -2.37 6.75 1.22
CA ALA A 231 -2.83 5.47 1.72
C ALA A 231 -1.74 4.39 1.60
N HIS A 232 -1.00 4.41 0.50
CA HIS A 232 0.08 3.47 0.25
C HIS A 232 1.02 3.99 -0.86
N ILE A 233 2.22 3.44 -0.94
CA ILE A 233 3.16 3.68 -2.03
C ILE A 233 3.76 2.36 -2.51
N GLU A 234 3.86 2.20 -3.82
CA GLU A 234 4.62 1.11 -4.45
C GLU A 234 5.71 1.70 -5.33
N VAL A 235 6.87 1.03 -5.38
CA VAL A 235 8.04 1.43 -6.17
C VAL A 235 8.57 0.23 -6.93
N TYR A 236 8.77 0.37 -8.25
CA TYR A 236 9.22 -0.70 -9.15
C TYR A 236 10.37 -0.27 -10.03
#